data_AF-A0A942KSU1-F1
#
_entry.id   AF-A0A942KSU1-F1
#
_cell.length_a   1.000
_cell.length_b   1.000
_cell.length_c   1.000
_cell.angle_alpha   90.00
_cell.angle_beta   90.00
_cell.angle_gamma   90.00
#
_symmetry.space_group_name_H-M   'P 1'
#
loop_
_entity.id
_entity.type
_entity.pdbx_description
1 polymer ?
#
loop_
_entity_poly.entity_id
_entity_poly.type
_entity_poly.pdbx_seq_one_letter_code
_entity_poly.pdbx_strand_id
1 'polypeptide(L)' 'MGKVLRSHSKHHLPIAENLLNREFSADKPNRKWASDITYVATDEGWLYLACIMDLYGRAIVGFSMDDHMRKSLVIKALS' A
#
# COMPACT_ATOMS: atom_id res chain seq x y z
N MET A 1 22.35 -16.41 -3.66
CA MET A 1 20.96 -16.10 -4.09
C MET A 1 20.74 -14.60 -4.04
N GLY A 2 20.51 -13.96 -5.18
CA GLY A 2 20.52 -12.50 -5.32
C GLY A 2 19.28 -11.81 -4.75
N LYS A 3 19.51 -10.76 -3.95
CA LYS A 3 18.49 -9.84 -3.43
C LYS A 3 17.81 -9.16 -4.63
N VAL A 4 16.51 -9.39 -4.82
CA VAL A 4 15.77 -8.80 -5.95
C VAL A 4 15.53 -7.32 -5.66
N LEU A 5 16.38 -6.46 -6.22
CA LEU A 5 16.18 -5.02 -6.31
C LEU A 5 15.39 -4.73 -7.59
N ARG A 6 14.11 -4.34 -7.50
CA ARG A 6 13.40 -3.88 -8.71
C ARG A 6 12.62 -2.60 -8.45
N SER A 7 13.26 -1.49 -8.79
CA SER A 7 12.62 -0.33 -9.40
C SER A 7 13.27 -0.15 -10.78
N HIS A 8 12.49 -0.29 -11.86
CA HIS A 8 12.97 -0.04 -13.23
C HIS A 8 12.79 1.44 -13.58
N SER A 9 13.30 2.33 -12.74
CA SER A 9 13.22 3.75 -13.00
C SER A 9 14.41 4.20 -13.85
N LYS A 10 14.14 4.92 -14.94
CA LYS A 10 15.17 5.48 -15.84
C LYS A 10 15.76 6.77 -15.26
N HIS A 11 16.45 6.66 -14.13
CA HIS A 11 17.18 7.77 -13.53
C HIS A 11 18.47 7.30 -12.89
N HIS A 12 19.45 8.21 -12.78
CA HIS A 12 20.75 7.95 -12.16
C HIS A 12 20.77 8.20 -10.64
N LEU A 13 19.59 8.27 -10.00
CA LEU A 13 19.50 8.39 -8.55
C LEU A 13 19.79 7.05 -7.87
N PRO A 14 20.29 7.05 -6.62
CA PRO A 14 20.52 5.83 -5.86
C PRO A 14 19.25 4.99 -5.72
N ILE A 15 19.39 3.68 -5.88
CA ILE A 15 18.30 2.72 -5.64
C ILE A 15 18.14 2.55 -4.13
N ALA A 16 16.96 2.85 -3.60
CA ALA A 16 16.63 2.61 -2.19
C ALA A 16 16.69 1.11 -1.86
N GLU A 17 17.11 0.79 -0.63
CA GLU A 17 17.15 -0.60 -0.18
C GLU A 17 15.74 -1.20 -0.06
N ASN A 18 15.55 -2.40 -0.61
CA ASN A 18 14.33 -3.19 -0.37
C ASN A 18 14.36 -3.81 1.03
N LEU A 19 13.87 -3.06 2.02
CA LEU A 19 13.81 -3.49 3.43
C LEU A 19 12.80 -4.62 3.67
N LEU A 20 11.70 -4.64 2.90
CA LEU A 20 10.64 -5.62 3.09
C LEU A 20 11.03 -7.00 2.54
N ASN A 21 11.74 -7.04 1.42
CA ASN A 21 12.24 -8.26 0.76
C ASN A 21 11.17 -9.37 0.60
N ARG A 22 9.94 -8.99 0.26
CA ARG A 22 8.76 -9.88 0.13
C ARG A 22 8.41 -10.66 1.41
N GLU A 23 8.90 -10.23 2.56
CA GLU A 23 8.58 -10.81 3.86
C GLU A 23 7.33 -10.11 4.41
N PHE A 24 6.16 -10.67 4.04
CA PHE A 24 4.83 -10.11 4.31
C PHE A 24 4.24 -10.55 5.66
N SER A 25 5.08 -10.91 6.62
CA SER A 25 4.68 -11.12 8.01
C SER A 25 5.39 -10.12 8.91
N ALA A 26 4.81 -9.82 10.08
CA ALA A 26 5.44 -9.03 11.11
C ALA A 26 5.35 -9.77 12.46
N ASP A 27 6.31 -9.52 13.34
CA ASP A 27 6.38 -10.09 14.68
C ASP A 27 5.62 -9.26 15.73
N LYS A 28 5.34 -7.98 15.41
CA LYS A 28 4.62 -7.02 16.25
C LYS A 28 3.77 -6.06 15.40
N PRO A 29 2.68 -5.50 15.96
CA PRO A 29 1.92 -4.43 15.31
C PRO A 29 2.80 -3.25 14.89
N ASN A 30 2.37 -2.53 13.85
CA ASN A 30 2.97 -1.30 13.33
C ASN A 30 4.44 -1.42 12.88
N ARG A 31 4.88 -2.63 12.50
CA ARG A 31 6.23 -2.86 11.95
C ARG A 31 6.27 -2.85 10.44
N LYS A 32 5.24 -3.39 9.80
CA LYS A 32 5.12 -3.46 8.36
C LYS A 32 3.67 -3.32 7.96
N TRP A 33 3.43 -2.43 7.02
CA TRP A 33 2.12 -2.24 6.42
C TRP A 33 2.17 -2.59 4.94
N ALA A 34 1.09 -3.17 4.43
CA ALA A 34 0.83 -3.29 3.02
C ALA A 34 -0.37 -2.39 2.68
N SER A 35 -0.33 -1.74 1.53
CA SER A 35 -1.46 -0.97 1.04
C SER A 35 -1.74 -1.32 -0.41
N ASP A 36 -3.00 -1.15 -0.78
CA ASP A 36 -3.44 -1.31 -2.16
C ASP A 36 -4.61 -0.37 -2.45
N ILE A 37 -4.84 -0.12 -3.73
CA ILE A 37 -6.01 0.62 -4.21
C ILE A 37 -6.77 -0.28 -5.16
N THR A 38 -8.04 -0.51 -4.84
CA THR A 38 -8.97 -1.23 -5.71
C THR A 38 -10.19 -0.36 -6.03
N TYR A 39 -11.11 -0.90 -6.82
CA TYR A 39 -12.38 -0.27 -7.12
C TYR A 39 -13.52 -1.23 -6.77
N VAL A 40 -14.59 -0.69 -6.19
CA VAL A 40 -15.76 -1.44 -5.73
C VAL A 40 -17.01 -0.93 -6.42
N ALA A 41 -17.85 -1.84 -6.89
CA ALA A 41 -19.14 -1.50 -7.49
C ALA A 41 -20.13 -1.13 -6.39
N THR A 42 -20.89 -0.07 -6.61
CA THR A 42 -21.98 0.39 -5.74
C THR A 42 -23.19 0.76 -6.61
N ASP A 43 -24.33 1.00 -5.96
CA ASP A 43 -25.55 1.45 -6.67
C ASP A 43 -25.41 2.86 -7.27
N GLU A 44 -24.43 3.65 -6.80
CA GLU A 44 -24.13 5.00 -7.27
C GLU A 44 -22.99 5.04 -8.31
N GLY A 45 -22.44 3.87 -8.66
CA GLY A 45 -21.31 3.72 -9.57
C GLY A 45 -20.09 3.07 -8.91
N TRP A 46 -18.91 3.27 -9.51
CA TRP A 46 -17.67 2.69 -9.00
C TRP A 46 -16.96 3.66 -8.07
N LEU A 47 -16.54 3.18 -6.89
CA LEU A 47 -15.70 3.93 -5.97
C LEU A 47 -14.31 3.32 -5.90
N TYR A 48 -13.29 4.18 -5.83
CA TYR A 48 -11.94 3.76 -5.49
C TYR A 48 -11.83 3.58 -3.98
N LEU A 49 -11.28 2.45 -3.55
CA LEU A 49 -11.03 2.10 -2.16
C LEU A 49 -9.52 1.98 -1.96
N ALA A 50 -8.95 2.84 -1.11
CA ALA A 50 -7.60 2.68 -0.61
C ALA A 50 -7.63 2.04 0.77
N CYS A 51 -6.83 0.98 0.98
CA CYS A 51 -6.71 0.30 2.27
C CYS A 51 -5.25 0.18 2.71
N ILE A 52 -5.03 0.27 4.02
CA ILE A 52 -3.76 0.03 4.69
C ILE A 52 -3.97 -1.13 5.68
N MET A 53 -3.21 -2.19 5.50
CA MET A 53 -3.23 -3.40 6.31
C MET A 53 -1.97 -3.50 7.16
N ASP A 54 -2.14 -3.77 8.47
CA ASP A 54 -1.05 -4.19 9.34
C ASP A 54 -0.73 -5.68 9.12
N LEU A 55 0.52 -5.99 8.76
CA LEU A 55 0.96 -7.35 8.43
C LEU A 55 1.15 -8.26 9.66
N TYR A 56 1.07 -7.75 10.88
CA TYR A 56 1.08 -8.58 12.10
C TYR A 56 -0.21 -9.39 12.23
N GLY A 57 -1.35 -8.69 12.30
CA GLY A 57 -2.66 -9.29 12.53
C GLY A 57 -3.55 -9.35 11.30
N ARG A 58 -3.10 -8.83 10.14
CA ARG A 58 -3.89 -8.63 8.92
C ARG A 58 -5.13 -7.74 9.11
N ALA A 59 -5.06 -6.83 10.08
CA ALA A 59 -6.11 -5.86 10.33
C ALA A 59 -5.99 -4.69 9.36
N ILE A 60 -7.12 -4.19 8.85
CA ILE A 60 -7.16 -2.90 8.15
C ILE A 60 -7.09 -1.79 9.19
N VAL A 61 -6.02 -1.02 9.17
CA VAL A 61 -5.73 0.05 10.14
C VAL A 61 -6.00 1.45 9.58
N GLY A 62 -6.31 1.55 8.28
CA GLY A 62 -6.70 2.79 7.63
C GLY A 62 -7.36 2.50 6.30
N PHE A 63 -8.39 3.27 5.95
CA PHE A 63 -9.05 3.16 4.65
C PHE A 63 -9.71 4.48 4.25
N SER A 64 -9.93 4.67 2.96
CA SER A 64 -10.74 5.77 2.44
C SER A 64 -11.37 5.38 1.11
N MET A 65 -12.49 6.02 0.77
CA MET A 65 -13.18 5.83 -0.49
C MET A 65 -13.43 7.18 -1.16
N ASP A 66 -13.34 7.23 -2.48
CA ASP A 66 -13.63 8.42 -3.28
C ASP A 66 -14.04 8.01 -4.71
N ASP A 67 -14.70 8.90 -5.44
CA ASP A 67 -15.09 8.66 -6.84
C ASP A 67 -13.92 8.81 -7.83
N HIS A 68 -12.73 9.12 -7.31
CA HIS A 68 -11.53 9.37 -8.09
C HIS A 68 -10.26 8.76 -7.47
N MET A 69 -9.28 8.39 -8.31
CA MET A 69 -7.96 7.96 -7.88
C MET A 69 -7.00 9.17 -7.78
N ARG A 70 -7.05 9.92 -6.68
CA ARG A 70 -6.16 11.07 -6.41
C ARG A 70 -5.30 10.87 -5.16
N LYS A 71 -4.25 11.66 -5.01
CA LYS A 71 -3.38 11.66 -3.81
C LYS A 71 -4.18 11.81 -2.51
N SER A 72 -5.26 12.60 -2.53
CA SER A 72 -6.14 12.83 -1.38
C SER A 72 -6.76 11.53 -0.84
N LEU A 73 -7.12 10.58 -1.71
CA LEU A 73 -7.66 9.27 -1.29
C LEU A 73 -6.66 8.53 -0.40
N VAL A 74 -5.40 8.45 -0.84
CA VAL A 74 -4.34 7.75 -0.11
C VAL A 74 -3.94 8.49 1.17
N ILE A 75 -3.89 9.82 1.14
CA ILE A 75 -3.61 10.63 2.34
C ILE A 75 -4.70 10.40 3.39
N LYS A 76 -5.99 10.43 3.00
CA LYS A 76 -7.12 10.19 3.90
C LYS A 76 -7.05 8.79 4.53
N ALA A 77 -6.64 7.77 3.77
CA ALA A 77 -6.48 6.42 4.31
C ALA A 77 -5.34 6.28 5.33
N LEU A 78 -4.37 7.20 5.32
CA LEU A 78 -3.19 7.21 6.21
C LEU A 78 -3.38 8.07 7.47
N SER A 79 -4.35 9.00 7.46
CA SER A 79 -4.56 10.02 8.50
C SER A 79 -5.44 9.49 9.63
#